data_AF-A0A3B0PJV9-F1
#
_entry.id   AF-A0A3B0PJV9-F1
#
_cell.length_a   1.000
_cell.length_b   1.000
_cell.length_c   1.000
_cell.angle_alpha   90.00
_cell.angle_beta   90.00
_cell.angle_gamma   90.00
#
_symmetry.space_group_name_H-M   'P 1'
#
loop_
_entity.id
_entity.type
_entity.pdbx_description
1 polymer ?
#
loop_
_entity_poly.entity_id
_entity_poly.type
_entity_poly.pdbx_seq_one_letter_code
_entity_poly.pdbx_strand_id
1 'polypeptide(L)'
;MGHIELHTPVVHFWFFKIDHSVISNLLGLRVEDGTEKQSVTKSDLEKLIYYKSHIVLESGNLKSLKKNTIIDINEAANIYEAALEELLALNIDDEEASENISESLW
;
A
#
# COMPACT_ATOMS: atom_id res chain seq x y z
N MET A 1 -13.53 -17.09 -30.05
CA MET A 1 -12.78 -17.58 -28.87
C MET A 1 -13.61 -17.25 -27.63
N GLY A 2 -13.83 -18.21 -26.73
CA GLY A 2 -14.51 -17.95 -25.46
C GLY A 2 -13.56 -17.31 -24.45
N HIS A 3 -14.07 -16.54 -23.50
CA HIS A 3 -13.32 -16.00 -22.38
C HIS A 3 -14.05 -16.31 -21.07
N ILE A 4 -13.32 -16.32 -19.96
CA ILE A 4 -13.84 -16.46 -18.61
C ILE A 4 -13.54 -15.14 -17.90
N GLU A 5 -14.57 -14.51 -17.36
CA GLU A 5 -14.41 -13.32 -16.53
C GLU A 5 -13.95 -13.74 -15.14
N LEU A 6 -12.83 -13.18 -14.70
CA LEU A 6 -12.29 -13.42 -13.38
C LEU A 6 -12.89 -12.38 -12.42
N HIS A 7 -13.42 -12.83 -11.29
CA HIS A 7 -13.95 -11.96 -10.25
C HIS A 7 -12.84 -11.11 -9.59
N THR A 8 -11.63 -11.65 -9.53
CA THR A 8 -10.46 -10.97 -8.96
C THR A 8 -9.36 -10.84 -10.00
N PRO A 9 -8.57 -9.75 -9.96
CA PRO A 9 -7.41 -9.62 -10.82
C PRO A 9 -6.37 -10.68 -10.44
N VAL A 10 -5.88 -11.42 -11.43
CA VAL A 10 -4.85 -12.45 -11.24
C VAL A 10 -3.58 -12.01 -11.96
N VAL A 11 -2.46 -12.06 -11.25
CA VAL A 11 -1.15 -11.76 -11.84
C VAL A 11 -0.75 -12.87 -12.81
N HIS A 12 -0.43 -12.49 -14.04
CA HIS A 12 0.00 -13.45 -15.04
C HIS A 12 1.43 -13.95 -14.74
N PHE A 13 1.54 -15.26 -14.57
CA PHE A 13 2.74 -15.94 -14.06
C PHE A 13 4.05 -15.60 -14.80
N TRP A 14 4.03 -15.51 -16.13
CA TRP A 14 5.25 -15.21 -16.91
C TRP A 14 5.82 -13.81 -16.63
N PHE A 15 4.98 -12.80 -16.41
CA PHE A 15 5.49 -11.45 -16.14
C PHE A 15 6.06 -11.30 -14.73
N PHE A 16 5.76 -12.25 -13.84
CA PHE A 16 6.19 -12.24 -12.45
C PHE A 16 7.37 -13.19 -12.17
N LYS A 17 7.29 -14.46 -12.58
CA LYS A 17 8.27 -15.49 -12.19
C LYS A 17 9.58 -15.39 -12.96
N ILE A 18 9.56 -15.00 -14.24
CA ILE A 18 10.75 -14.91 -15.09
C ILE A 18 11.80 -14.00 -14.42
N ASP A 19 13.07 -14.35 -14.56
CA ASP A 19 14.19 -13.54 -14.09
C ASP A 19 14.12 -12.18 -14.79
N HIS A 20 14.19 -11.09 -14.01
CA HIS A 20 13.78 -9.74 -14.41
C HIS A 20 12.25 -9.60 -14.60
N SER A 21 11.50 -9.71 -13.49
CA SER A 21 10.06 -9.43 -13.46
C SER A 21 9.75 -8.12 -14.20
N VAL A 22 9.03 -8.23 -15.32
CA VAL A 22 8.65 -7.09 -16.15
C VAL A 22 7.80 -6.12 -15.34
N ILE A 23 6.98 -6.65 -14.43
CA ILE A 23 6.13 -5.87 -13.52
C ILE A 23 7.00 -5.02 -12.58
N SER A 24 8.03 -5.61 -11.97
CA SER A 24 8.94 -4.88 -11.08
C SER A 24 9.67 -3.75 -11.81
N ASN A 25 10.11 -4.02 -13.04
CA ASN A 25 10.82 -3.03 -13.86
C ASN A 25 9.88 -1.91 -14.35
N LEU A 26 8.66 -2.26 -14.74
CA LEU A 26 7.67 -1.30 -15.23
C LEU A 26 7.18 -0.37 -14.12
N LEU A 27 6.88 -0.94 -12.94
CA LEU A 27 6.37 -0.15 -11.83
C LEU A 27 7.46 0.74 -11.23
N GLY A 28 8.74 0.31 -11.27
CA GLY A 28 9.88 1.13 -10.85
C GLY A 28 9.70 1.76 -9.47
N LEU A 29 8.97 1.09 -8.57
CA LEU A 29 8.46 1.67 -7.33
C LEU A 29 9.63 2.06 -6.44
N ARG A 30 9.64 3.34 -6.05
CA ARG A 30 10.56 3.91 -5.09
C ARG A 30 9.73 4.54 -3.99
N VAL A 31 10.12 4.26 -2.75
CA VAL A 31 9.57 4.94 -1.58
C VAL A 31 9.98 6.40 -1.64
N GLU A 32 9.06 7.30 -1.29
CA GLU A 32 9.19 8.75 -1.50
C GLU A 32 10.22 9.44 -0.57
N ASP A 33 10.83 8.75 0.40
CA ASP A 33 11.75 9.39 1.35
C ASP A 33 13.18 9.60 0.85
N GLY A 34 13.64 10.83 1.02
CA GLY A 34 14.87 11.41 0.48
C GLY A 34 16.16 11.20 1.28
N THR A 35 16.46 9.99 1.76
CA THR A 35 17.81 9.71 2.30
C THR A 35 18.41 8.39 1.82
N GLU A 36 17.61 7.35 1.62
CA GLU A 36 18.05 6.11 0.98
C GLU A 36 16.98 5.62 0.01
N LYS A 37 17.32 5.54 -1.29
CA LYS A 37 16.43 5.00 -2.32
C LYS A 37 16.23 3.51 -2.09
N GLN A 38 15.32 3.12 -1.21
CA GLN A 38 14.91 1.72 -1.11
C GLN A 38 14.02 1.40 -2.31
N SER A 39 14.63 0.73 -3.29
CA SER A 39 13.89 0.16 -4.42
C SER A 39 13.05 -1.00 -3.90
N VAL A 40 11.76 -1.01 -4.24
CA VAL A 40 10.90 -2.17 -3.98
C VAL A 40 11.48 -3.37 -4.72
N THR A 41 11.69 -4.47 -4.00
CA THR A 41 12.27 -5.69 -4.58
C THR A 41 11.18 -6.64 -5.09
N LYS A 42 11.55 -7.62 -5.91
CA LYS A 42 10.66 -8.71 -6.35
C LYS A 42 10.04 -9.46 -5.17
N SER A 43 10.82 -9.66 -4.10
CA SER A 43 10.35 -10.32 -2.86
C SER A 43 9.24 -9.52 -2.19
N ASP A 44 9.32 -8.19 -2.20
CA ASP A 44 8.30 -7.36 -1.58
C ASP A 44 7.00 -7.37 -2.40
N LEU A 45 7.11 -7.38 -3.74
CA LEU A 45 5.94 -7.60 -4.62
C LEU A 45 5.32 -8.98 -4.43
N GLU A 46 6.12 -10.00 -4.17
CA GLU A 46 5.63 -11.34 -3.86
C GLU A 46 4.76 -11.34 -2.59
N LYS A 47 5.22 -10.65 -1.54
CA LYS A 47 4.44 -10.48 -0.31
C LYS A 47 3.10 -9.79 -0.56
N LEU A 48 3.05 -8.79 -1.44
CA LEU A 48 1.80 -8.11 -1.82
C LEU A 48 0.83 -9.07 -2.55
N ILE A 49 1.34 -9.85 -3.51
CA ILE A 49 0.50 -10.80 -4.29
C ILE A 49 -0.08 -11.90 -3.39
N TYR A 50 0.67 -12.34 -2.38
CA TYR A 50 0.21 -13.33 -1.40
C TYR A 50 -0.52 -12.72 -0.20
N TYR A 51 -0.93 -11.45 -0.24
CA TYR A 51 -1.67 -10.78 0.84
C TYR A 51 -0.94 -10.78 2.20
N LYS A 52 0.40 -10.81 2.20
CA LYS A 52 1.21 -10.71 3.43
C LYS A 52 1.53 -9.27 3.81
N SER A 53 1.38 -8.34 2.87
CA SER A 53 1.74 -6.94 3.07
C SER A 53 0.76 -6.06 2.28
N HIS A 54 0.65 -4.81 2.68
CA HIS A 54 -0.13 -3.77 2.01
C HIS A 54 0.82 -2.76 1.36
N ILE A 55 0.36 -2.07 0.32
CA ILE A 55 1.11 -0.97 -0.32
C ILE A 55 0.31 0.32 -0.26
N VAL A 56 0.97 1.43 0.06
CA VAL A 56 0.37 2.76 0.04
C VAL A 56 0.39 3.29 -1.40
N LEU A 57 -0.79 3.46 -2.00
CA LEU A 57 -0.93 4.04 -3.33
C LEU A 57 -0.99 5.57 -3.30
N GLU A 58 -1.71 6.10 -2.31
CA GLU A 58 -1.95 7.54 -2.14
C GLU A 58 -1.85 7.88 -0.65
N SER A 59 -1.07 8.92 -0.34
CA SER A 59 -0.79 9.34 1.04
C SER A 59 -1.69 10.47 1.53
N GLY A 60 -2.45 11.14 0.65
CA GLY A 60 -3.45 12.14 1.05
C GLY A 60 -2.94 13.30 1.91
N ASN A 61 -1.64 13.62 1.86
CA ASN A 61 -0.90 14.58 2.73
C ASN A 61 -0.54 14.11 4.15
N LEU A 62 -0.73 12.82 4.46
CA LEU A 62 -0.24 12.23 5.70
C LEU A 62 1.28 12.15 5.69
N LYS A 63 1.88 12.41 6.86
CA LYS A 63 3.34 12.30 7.04
C LYS A 63 3.73 10.90 7.48
N SER A 64 2.84 10.25 8.23
CA SER A 64 2.94 8.86 8.68
C SER A 64 2.97 7.86 7.51
N LEU A 65 2.17 8.08 6.47
CA LEU A 65 2.08 7.22 5.29
C LEU A 65 2.80 7.83 4.10
N LYS A 66 3.92 7.21 3.69
CA LYS A 66 4.60 7.58 2.44
C LYS A 66 4.11 6.75 1.26
N LYS A 67 4.08 7.36 0.09
CA LYS A 67 3.69 6.69 -1.15
C LYS A 67 4.67 5.58 -1.50
N ASN A 68 4.11 4.49 -2.03
CA ASN A 68 4.80 3.25 -2.42
C ASN A 68 5.49 2.50 -1.26
N THR A 69 5.24 2.89 -0.01
CA THR A 69 5.71 2.14 1.15
C THR A 69 4.95 0.83 1.26
N ILE A 70 5.70 -0.24 1.55
CA ILE A 70 5.14 -1.57 1.79
C ILE A 70 5.07 -1.78 3.30
N ILE A 71 3.88 -2.08 3.78
CA ILE A 71 3.56 -2.27 5.19
C ILE A 71 3.34 -3.75 5.43
N ASP A 72 4.16 -4.36 6.29
CA ASP A 72 3.97 -5.75 6.71
C ASP A 72 2.73 -5.86 7.62
N ILE A 73 1.99 -6.96 7.50
CA ILE A 73 0.77 -7.18 8.27
C ILE A 73 0.99 -7.16 9.79
N ASN A 74 2.19 -7.53 10.25
CA ASN A 74 2.52 -7.54 11.67
C ASN A 74 2.64 -6.13 12.27
N GLU A 75 3.06 -5.15 11.46
CA GLU A 75 3.28 -3.76 11.87
C GLU A 75 2.12 -2.84 11.47
N ALA A 76 1.21 -3.36 10.63
CA ALA A 76 0.11 -2.61 10.03
C ALA A 76 -0.78 -1.93 11.08
N ALA A 77 -1.10 -2.61 12.19
CA ALA A 77 -1.98 -2.06 13.23
C ALA A 77 -1.46 -0.73 13.79
N ASN A 78 -0.18 -0.70 14.22
CA ASN A 78 0.44 0.49 14.79
C ASN A 78 0.56 1.63 13.77
N ILE A 79 0.85 1.29 12.50
CA ILE A 79 0.98 2.28 11.43
C ILE A 79 -0.38 2.88 11.07
N TYR A 80 -1.44 2.08 11.04
CA TYR A 80 -2.80 2.55 10.76
C TYR A 80 -3.34 3.40 11.91
N GLU A 81 -3.09 3.03 13.16
CA GLU A 81 -3.44 3.85 14.32
C GLU A 81 -2.80 5.24 14.23
N ALA A 82 -1.49 5.32 14.01
CA ALA A 82 -0.79 6.60 13.84
C ALA A 82 -1.32 7.42 12.64
N ALA A 83 -1.69 6.76 11.55
CA ALA A 83 -2.26 7.42 10.37
C ALA A 83 -3.67 7.97 10.65
N LEU A 84 -4.49 7.25 11.42
CA LEU A 84 -5.83 7.68 11.82
C LEU A 84 -5.76 8.87 12.78
N GLU A 85 -4.83 8.87 13.73
CA GLU A 85 -4.58 10.02 14.62
C GLU A 85 -4.17 11.27 13.82
N GLU A 86 -3.28 11.14 12.84
CA GLU A 86 -2.92 12.25 11.94
C GLU A 86 -4.12 12.73 11.10
N LEU A 87 -4.94 11.81 10.59
CA LEU A 87 -6.15 12.17 9.84
C LEU A 87 -7.16 12.93 10.71
N LEU A 88 -7.35 12.51 11.96
CA LEU A 88 -8.23 13.19 12.90
C LEU A 88 -7.74 14.63 13.15
N ALA A 89 -6.43 14.82 13.31
CA ALA A 89 -5.85 16.14 13.50
C ALA A 89 -5.98 17.06 12.26
N LEU A 90 -6.07 16.49 11.05
CA LEU A 90 -6.24 17.25 9.81
C LEU A 90 -7.70 17.59 9.51
N ASN A 91 -8.66 16.78 9.97
CA ASN A 91 -10.09 16.91 9.68
C ASN A 91 -10.90 17.47 10.86
N ILE A 92 -10.30 18.33 11.69
CA ILE A 92 -10.96 18.94 12.87
C ILE A 92 -12.21 19.75 12.47
N ASP A 93 -12.24 20.28 11.24
CA ASP A 93 -13.31 21.14 10.75
C ASP A 93 -14.52 20.35 10.18
N ASP A 94 -14.42 19.03 10.01
CA ASP A 94 -15.47 18.17 9.45
C ASP A 94 -15.94 17.16 10.52
N GLU A 95 -17.12 17.42 11.08
CA GLU A 95 -17.73 16.67 12.18
C GLU A 95 -18.07 15.22 11.77
N GLU A 96 -18.50 14.99 10.52
CA GLU A 96 -18.84 13.65 10.02
C GLU A 96 -17.57 12.82 9.79
N ALA A 97 -16.53 13.43 9.21
CA ALA A 97 -15.26 12.74 9.00
C ALA A 97 -14.59 12.37 10.32
N SER A 98 -14.60 13.27 11.31
CA SER A 98 -13.98 13.04 12.61
C SER A 98 -14.72 12.00 13.45
N GLU A 99 -16.06 11.93 13.38
CA GLU A 99 -16.84 10.87 14.03
C GLU A 99 -16.50 9.49 13.44
N ASN A 100 -16.51 9.34 12.11
CA ASN A 100 -16.15 8.09 11.43
C ASN A 100 -14.72 7.61 11.74
N ILE A 101 -13.75 8.54 11.79
CA ILE A 101 -12.36 8.22 12.14
C ILE A 101 -12.28 7.77 13.60
N SER A 102 -13.02 8.44 14.50
CA SER A 102 -13.04 8.06 15.91
C SER A 102 -13.63 6.68 16.14
N GLU A 103 -14.72 6.31 15.44
CA GLU A 103 -15.28 4.96 15.52
C GLU A 103 -14.31 3.89 15.01
N SER A 104 -13.43 4.22 14.07
CA SER A 104 -12.44 3.28 13.53
C SER A 104 -11.24 3.04 14.47
N LEU A 105 -11.05 3.91 15.47
CA LEU A 105 -9.97 3.80 16.48
C LEU A 105 -10.35 2.92 17.69
N TRP A 106 -11.65 2.70 17.95
CA TRP A 106 -12.18 2.00 19.13
C TRP A 106 -12.87 0.68 18.76
#